data_AF-A0A1Z4NDV5-F1
#
_entry.id   AF-A0A1Z4NDV5-F1
#
_cell.length_a   1.000
_cell.length_b   1.000
_cell.length_c   1.000
_cell.angle_alpha   90.00
_cell.angle_beta   90.00
_cell.angle_gamma   90.00
#
_symmetry.space_group_name_H-M   'P 1'
#
loop_
_entity.id
_entity.type
_entity.pdbx_description
1 polymer ?
#
loop_
_entity_poly.entity_id
_entity_poly.type
_entity_poly.pdbx_seq_one_letter_code
_entity_poly.pdbx_strand_id
1 'polypeptide(L)'
;MENNKEIFDYWHKRVKLKQHRLIGAAEHVTTYQLRHECTNYDDLRCCAEVMALPEAERAKIIAIIKYECTSRVLQARTGFLREKAEEYQNIFQELTAERSRLHRLFKILQEKLFGKDNEIKQLEAKVAALEVQNQALQAKLEASHAYTELLQEFEQLKKQFEQTQKAREKLAKNNQSLGGRVAHTLRFQQERDQARQQVKELLQENKALKVEIDKYRKILKIHPHV
;
A
#
# COMPACT_ATOMS: atom_id res chain seq x y z
N MET A 1 47.57 82.70 -37.53
CA MET A 1 47.18 81.80 -36.43
C MET A 1 46.53 80.59 -37.07
N GLU A 2 47.28 79.51 -37.28
CA GLU A 2 46.71 78.25 -37.76
C GLU A 2 45.64 77.78 -36.78
N ASN A 3 44.47 77.46 -37.31
CA ASN A 3 43.32 77.03 -36.53
C ASN A 3 43.65 75.69 -35.89
N ASN A 4 43.82 75.64 -34.56
CA ASN A 4 44.18 74.42 -33.84
C ASN A 4 43.26 73.24 -34.21
N LYS A 5 41.97 73.51 -34.49
CA LYS A 5 41.00 72.49 -34.94
C LYS A 5 41.43 71.77 -36.22
N GLU A 6 41.97 72.49 -37.20
CA GLU A 6 42.40 71.91 -38.47
C GLU A 6 43.60 70.96 -38.27
N ILE A 7 44.50 71.30 -37.34
CA ILE A 7 45.63 70.44 -36.98
C ILE A 7 45.13 69.16 -36.30
N PHE A 8 44.17 69.27 -35.37
CA PHE A 8 43.54 68.09 -34.76
C PHE A 8 42.85 67.21 -35.81
N ASP A 9 42.02 67.80 -36.69
CA ASP A 9 41.32 67.07 -37.75
C ASP A 9 42.28 66.41 -38.74
N TYR A 10 43.42 67.06 -39.04
CA TYR A 10 44.47 66.55 -39.92
C TYR A 10 45.09 65.26 -39.38
N TRP A 11 45.44 65.23 -38.10
CA TRP A 11 46.04 64.06 -37.45
C TRP A 11 44.99 62.99 -37.14
N HIS A 12 43.78 63.39 -36.74
CA HIS A 12 42.66 62.49 -36.50
C HIS A 12 42.40 61.56 -37.70
N LYS A 13 42.35 62.12 -38.91
CA LYS A 13 42.12 61.37 -40.16
C LYS A 13 43.23 60.36 -40.48
N ARG A 14 44.45 60.57 -39.96
CA ARG A 14 45.62 59.70 -40.22
C ARG A 14 45.79 58.59 -39.19
N VAL A 15 45.09 58.64 -38.06
CA VAL A 15 45.12 57.56 -37.09
C VAL A 15 44.42 56.33 -37.67
N LYS A 16 45.15 55.22 -37.73
CA LYS A 16 44.64 53.91 -38.16
C LYS A 16 44.67 52.96 -36.98
N LEU A 17 43.53 52.31 -36.73
CA LEU A 17 43.44 51.23 -35.75
C LEU A 17 43.98 49.93 -36.34
N LYS A 18 44.69 49.16 -35.52
CA LYS A 18 45.18 47.82 -35.83
C LYS A 18 44.95 46.91 -34.62
N GLN A 19 45.14 45.60 -34.80
CA GLN A 19 45.00 44.61 -33.72
C GLN A 19 43.66 44.66 -32.95
N HIS A 20 42.54 44.65 -33.68
CA HIS A 20 41.17 44.68 -33.11
C HIS A 20 40.91 43.65 -32.01
N ARG A 21 41.57 42.48 -32.05
CA ARG A 21 41.49 41.46 -31.00
C ARG A 21 41.97 41.98 -29.64
N LEU A 22 43.08 42.72 -29.60
CA LEU A 22 43.64 43.30 -28.38
C LEU A 22 42.78 44.47 -27.89
N ILE A 23 42.27 45.29 -28.82
CA ILE A 23 41.32 46.37 -28.52
C ILE A 23 40.09 45.82 -27.79
N GLY A 24 39.50 44.73 -28.31
CA GLY A 24 38.31 44.08 -27.74
C GLY A 24 38.58 43.03 -26.63
N ALA A 25 39.83 42.95 -26.13
CA ALA A 25 40.17 42.02 -25.05
C ALA A 25 39.40 42.36 -23.77
N ALA A 26 38.90 41.34 -23.08
CA ALA A 26 38.16 41.52 -21.82
C ALA A 26 39.08 41.94 -20.67
N GLU A 27 40.32 41.47 -20.70
CA GLU A 27 41.33 41.79 -19.69
C GLU A 27 41.80 43.23 -19.80
N HIS A 28 42.33 43.76 -18.68
CA HIS A 28 42.90 45.11 -18.66
C HIS A 28 44.12 45.19 -19.59
N VAL A 29 44.08 46.14 -20.53
CA VAL A 29 45.21 46.48 -21.41
C VAL A 29 45.65 47.90 -21.09
N THR A 30 46.94 48.11 -20.92
CA THR A 30 47.46 49.43 -20.56
C THR A 30 47.27 50.44 -21.71
N THR A 31 47.08 51.72 -21.39
CA THR A 31 46.95 52.78 -22.39
C THR A 31 48.20 52.91 -23.27
N TYR A 32 49.38 52.56 -22.73
CA TYR A 32 50.61 52.50 -23.50
C TYR A 32 50.52 51.46 -24.61
N GLN A 33 50.21 50.21 -24.27
CA GLN A 33 50.06 49.12 -25.24
C GLN A 33 48.96 49.44 -26.26
N LEU A 34 47.81 49.93 -25.81
CA LEU A 34 46.73 50.33 -26.71
C LEU A 34 47.16 51.40 -27.72
N ARG A 35 47.93 52.40 -27.30
CA ARG A 35 48.42 53.43 -28.23
C ARG A 35 49.45 52.88 -29.22
N HIS A 36 50.48 52.18 -28.73
CA HIS A 36 51.62 51.77 -29.55
C HIS A 36 51.31 50.54 -30.42
N GLU A 37 50.63 49.55 -29.86
CA GLU A 37 50.37 48.27 -30.51
C GLU A 37 49.06 48.27 -31.30
N CYS A 38 48.06 49.05 -30.89
CA CYS A 38 46.75 49.10 -31.56
C CYS A 38 46.55 50.33 -32.47
N THR A 39 47.55 51.20 -32.63
CA THR A 39 47.54 52.25 -33.66
C THR A 39 48.85 52.36 -34.44
N ASN A 40 48.87 53.22 -35.45
CA ASN A 40 50.08 53.67 -36.13
C ASN A 40 50.82 54.82 -35.39
N TYR A 41 50.69 54.94 -34.07
CA TYR A 41 51.32 56.03 -33.27
C TYR A 41 52.83 56.15 -33.51
N ASP A 42 53.55 55.02 -33.49
CA ASP A 42 55.01 55.02 -33.68
C ASP A 42 55.42 55.45 -35.10
N ASP A 43 54.59 55.15 -36.10
CA ASP A 43 54.81 55.58 -37.48
C ASP A 43 54.53 57.09 -37.64
N LEU A 44 53.45 57.57 -37.03
CA LEU A 44 53.04 58.99 -37.11
C LEU A 44 54.01 59.91 -36.38
N ARG A 45 54.54 59.52 -35.21
CA ARG A 45 55.48 60.37 -34.46
C ARG A 45 56.87 60.47 -35.12
N CYS A 46 57.22 59.49 -35.96
CA CYS A 46 58.50 59.42 -36.66
C CYS A 46 58.38 59.82 -38.14
N CYS A 47 57.21 60.29 -38.60
CA CYS A 47 57.03 60.63 -40.01
C CYS A 47 57.83 61.88 -40.40
N ALA A 48 58.21 61.96 -41.67
CA ALA A 48 59.07 63.04 -42.18
C ALA A 48 58.49 64.43 -41.91
N GLU A 49 57.17 64.59 -42.04
CA GLU A 49 56.46 65.86 -41.77
C GLU A 49 56.63 66.32 -40.32
N VAL A 50 56.65 65.39 -39.36
CA VAL A 50 56.82 65.70 -37.92
C VAL A 50 58.29 65.93 -37.57
N MET A 51 59.19 65.15 -38.17
CA MET A 51 60.62 65.24 -37.91
C MET A 51 61.26 66.52 -38.49
N ALA A 52 60.69 67.07 -39.57
CA ALA A 52 61.14 68.31 -40.18
C ALA A 52 60.81 69.57 -39.35
N LEU A 53 59.94 69.47 -38.33
CA LEU A 53 59.49 70.61 -37.54
C LEU A 53 60.50 71.02 -36.47
N PRO A 54 60.53 72.32 -36.10
CA PRO A 54 61.24 72.81 -34.91
C PRO A 54 60.80 72.08 -33.64
N GLU A 55 61.69 71.98 -32.66
CA GLU A 55 61.46 71.16 -31.46
C GLU A 55 60.17 71.50 -30.70
N ALA A 56 59.86 72.79 -30.52
CA ALA A 56 58.66 73.25 -29.83
C ALA A 56 57.36 72.84 -30.57
N GLU A 57 57.34 72.97 -31.89
CA GLU A 57 56.19 72.60 -32.74
C GLU A 57 56.06 71.08 -32.85
N ARG A 58 57.18 70.38 -32.99
CA ARG A 58 57.23 68.91 -32.99
C ARG A 58 56.67 68.35 -31.69
N ALA A 59 57.06 68.88 -30.53
CA ALA A 59 56.53 68.46 -29.24
C ALA A 59 55.01 68.66 -29.15
N LYS A 60 54.49 69.79 -29.64
CA LYS A 60 53.05 70.07 -29.72
C LYS A 60 52.33 69.05 -30.61
N ILE A 61 52.84 68.79 -31.80
CA ILE A 61 52.22 67.83 -32.73
C ILE A 61 52.28 66.39 -32.19
N ILE A 62 53.39 65.97 -31.60
CA ILE A 62 53.49 64.64 -30.96
C ILE A 62 52.44 64.49 -29.85
N ALA A 63 52.19 65.54 -29.06
CA ALA A 63 51.14 65.53 -28.06
C ALA A 63 49.74 65.35 -28.66
N ILE A 64 49.46 66.02 -29.80
CA ILE A 64 48.21 65.87 -30.55
C ILE A 64 48.07 64.44 -31.08
N ILE A 65 49.10 63.91 -31.75
CA ILE A 65 49.11 62.54 -32.28
C ILE A 65 48.90 61.52 -31.14
N LYS A 66 49.56 61.72 -29.99
CA LYS A 66 49.39 60.88 -28.80
C LYS A 66 47.95 60.87 -28.32
N TYR A 67 47.32 62.05 -28.23
CA TYR A 67 45.93 62.19 -27.82
C TYR A 67 44.97 61.52 -28.82
N GLU A 68 45.12 61.77 -30.11
CA GLU A 68 44.26 61.20 -31.15
C GLU A 68 44.37 59.67 -31.22
N CYS A 69 45.58 59.12 -31.17
CA CYS A 69 45.78 57.67 -31.13
C CYS A 69 45.18 57.04 -29.88
N THR A 70 45.39 57.65 -28.70
CA THR A 70 44.84 57.13 -27.44
C THR A 70 43.31 57.22 -27.40
N SER A 71 42.73 58.37 -27.73
CA SER A 71 41.28 58.57 -27.70
C SER A 71 40.55 57.64 -28.66
N ARG A 72 41.06 57.48 -29.90
CA ARG A 72 40.42 56.64 -30.92
C ARG A 72 40.41 55.15 -30.54
N VAL A 73 41.51 54.62 -29.98
CA VAL A 73 41.54 53.22 -29.51
C VAL A 73 40.63 53.03 -28.31
N LEU A 74 40.62 53.98 -27.37
CA LEU A 74 39.75 53.88 -26.20
C LEU A 74 38.27 53.93 -26.58
N GLN A 75 37.89 54.81 -27.51
CA GLN A 75 36.52 54.85 -28.06
C GLN A 75 36.13 53.53 -28.72
N ALA A 76 37.00 52.99 -29.58
CA ALA A 76 36.76 51.69 -30.22
C ALA A 76 36.62 50.56 -29.18
N ARG A 77 37.49 50.54 -28.17
CA ARG A 77 37.45 49.57 -27.07
C ARG A 77 36.16 49.68 -26.27
N THR A 78 35.70 50.88 -25.95
CA THR A 78 34.41 51.10 -25.27
C THR A 78 33.25 50.56 -26.12
N GLY A 79 33.30 50.72 -27.45
CA GLY A 79 32.33 50.12 -28.37
C GLY A 79 32.29 48.60 -28.25
N PHE A 80 33.43 47.93 -28.43
CA PHE A 80 33.52 46.47 -28.32
C PHE A 80 33.08 45.93 -26.95
N LEU A 81 33.45 46.59 -25.86
CA LEU A 81 33.07 46.16 -24.52
C LEU A 81 31.58 46.36 -24.26
N ARG A 82 30.95 47.40 -24.84
CA ARG A 82 29.51 47.61 -24.76
C ARG A 82 28.75 46.54 -25.52
N GLU A 83 29.15 46.24 -26.76
CA GLU A 83 28.55 45.17 -27.57
C GLU A 83 28.60 43.83 -26.82
N LYS A 84 29.76 43.46 -26.26
CA LYS A 84 29.88 42.25 -25.42
C LYS A 84 28.99 42.28 -24.18
N ALA A 85 28.87 43.44 -23.51
CA ALA A 85 28.00 43.56 -22.35
C ALA A 85 26.53 43.36 -22.73
N GLU A 86 26.09 43.89 -23.87
CA GLU A 86 24.75 43.70 -24.41
C GLU A 86 24.50 42.23 -24.78
N GLU A 87 25.46 41.55 -25.42
CA GLU A 87 25.39 40.11 -25.70
C GLU A 87 25.21 39.30 -24.41
N TYR A 88 26.03 39.54 -23.38
CA TYR A 88 25.88 38.85 -22.10
C TYR A 88 24.57 39.15 -21.40
N GLN A 89 24.07 40.38 -21.50
CA GLN A 89 22.78 40.76 -20.94
C GLN A 89 21.63 40.01 -21.63
N ASN A 90 21.67 39.89 -22.95
CA ASN A 90 20.67 39.13 -23.72
C ASN A 90 20.68 37.64 -23.34
N ILE A 91 21.88 37.02 -23.31
CA ILE A 91 22.04 35.62 -22.87
C ILE A 91 21.51 35.42 -21.45
N PHE A 92 21.79 36.35 -20.54
CA PHE A 92 21.29 36.27 -19.18
C PHE A 92 19.77 36.36 -19.10
N GLN A 93 19.14 37.22 -19.91
CA GLN A 93 17.68 37.33 -19.99
C GLN A 93 17.04 36.05 -20.54
N GLU A 94 17.62 35.46 -21.59
CA GLU A 94 17.17 34.19 -22.16
C GLU A 94 17.24 33.06 -21.13
N LEU A 95 18.39 32.91 -20.46
CA LEU A 95 18.58 31.91 -19.40
C LEU A 95 17.59 32.10 -18.24
N THR A 96 17.29 33.36 -17.89
CA THR A 96 16.33 33.68 -16.84
C THR A 96 14.90 33.28 -17.25
N ALA A 97 14.53 33.53 -18.50
CA ALA A 97 13.24 33.12 -19.06
C ALA A 97 13.10 31.60 -19.11
N GLU A 98 14.14 30.88 -19.55
CA GLU A 98 14.16 29.42 -19.56
C GLU A 98 14.06 28.83 -18.16
N ARG A 99 14.84 29.36 -17.19
CA ARG A 99 14.76 28.95 -15.78
C ARG A 99 13.34 29.12 -15.24
N SER A 100 12.69 30.22 -15.55
CA SER A 100 11.31 30.50 -15.13
C SER A 100 10.31 29.55 -15.78
N ARG A 101 10.52 29.15 -17.04
CA ARG A 101 9.72 28.14 -17.74
C ARG A 101 9.88 26.76 -17.10
N LEU A 102 11.11 26.33 -16.86
CA LEU A 102 11.43 25.05 -16.24
C LEU A 102 10.86 24.96 -14.83
N HIS A 103 10.94 26.04 -14.05
CA HIS A 103 10.36 26.09 -12.71
C HIS A 103 8.83 25.89 -12.73
N ARG A 104 8.13 26.49 -13.69
CA ARG A 104 6.69 26.28 -13.88
C ARG A 104 6.37 24.82 -14.23
N LEU A 105 7.14 24.20 -15.12
CA LEU A 105 6.97 22.78 -15.47
C LEU A 105 7.21 21.87 -14.26
N PHE A 106 8.25 22.15 -13.48
CA PHE A 106 8.55 21.41 -12.25
C PHE A 106 7.37 21.46 -11.28
N LYS A 107 6.78 22.64 -11.06
CA LYS A 107 5.60 22.80 -10.20
C LYS A 107 4.41 21.99 -10.68
N ILE A 108 4.09 22.02 -11.98
CA ILE A 108 2.99 21.23 -12.57
C ILE A 108 3.23 19.73 -12.39
N LEU A 109 4.47 19.26 -12.61
CA LEU A 109 4.83 17.86 -12.41
C LEU A 109 4.70 17.44 -10.95
N GLN A 110 5.18 18.29 -10.04
CA GLN A 110 5.09 18.08 -8.60
C GLN A 110 3.63 17.97 -8.13
N GLU A 111 2.75 18.88 -8.57
CA GLU A 111 1.32 18.83 -8.29
C GLU A 111 0.66 17.55 -8.82
N LYS A 112 0.99 17.13 -10.05
CA LYS A 112 0.46 15.88 -10.63
C LYS A 112 0.96 14.63 -9.90
N LEU A 113 2.23 14.58 -9.54
CA LEU A 113 2.81 13.43 -8.84
C LEU A 113 2.20 13.28 -7.45
N PHE A 114 2.17 14.35 -6.66
CA PHE A 114 1.57 14.30 -5.33
C PHE A 114 0.04 14.12 -5.36
N GLY A 115 -0.63 14.64 -6.38
CA GLY A 115 -2.05 14.35 -6.61
C GLY A 115 -2.30 12.86 -6.81
N LYS A 116 -1.51 12.21 -7.67
CA LYS A 116 -1.59 10.76 -7.90
C LYS A 116 -1.23 9.94 -6.67
N ASP A 117 -0.21 10.33 -5.90
CA ASP A 117 0.13 9.64 -4.65
C ASP A 117 -1.03 9.65 -3.65
N ASN A 118 -1.77 10.75 -3.56
CA ASN A 118 -2.95 10.84 -2.71
C ASN A 118 -4.09 9.97 -3.23
N GLU A 119 -4.32 9.93 -4.55
CA GLU A 119 -5.31 9.05 -5.17
C GLU A 119 -4.98 7.56 -4.92
N ILE A 120 -3.71 7.18 -5.06
CA ILE A 120 -3.23 5.82 -4.79
C ILE A 120 -3.52 5.44 -3.33
N LYS A 121 -3.14 6.28 -2.36
CA LYS A 121 -3.42 6.02 -0.93
C LYS A 121 -4.91 5.88 -0.63
N GLN A 122 -5.76 6.69 -1.28
CA GLN A 122 -7.22 6.58 -1.12
C GLN A 122 -7.75 5.27 -1.72
N LEU A 123 -7.23 4.84 -2.86
CA LEU A 123 -7.62 3.57 -3.48
C LEU A 123 -7.15 2.38 -2.64
N GLU A 124 -5.92 2.39 -2.14
CA GLU A 124 -5.39 1.37 -1.23
C GLU A 124 -6.26 1.24 0.04
N ALA A 125 -6.65 2.35 0.64
CA ALA A 125 -7.54 2.34 1.80
C ALA A 125 -8.94 1.76 1.48
N LYS A 126 -9.48 2.07 0.29
CA LYS A 126 -10.76 1.49 -0.17
C LYS A 126 -10.65 -0.01 -0.42
N VAL A 127 -9.56 -0.47 -1.04
CA VAL A 127 -9.30 -1.91 -1.26
C VAL A 127 -9.23 -2.64 0.07
N ALA A 128 -8.44 -2.14 1.03
CA ALA A 128 -8.34 -2.74 2.37
C ALA A 128 -9.71 -2.81 3.09
N ALA A 129 -10.52 -1.75 3.00
CA ALA A 129 -11.86 -1.74 3.59
C ALA A 129 -12.79 -2.78 2.93
N LEU A 130 -12.74 -2.92 1.60
CA LEU A 130 -13.53 -3.90 0.86
C LEU A 130 -13.08 -5.34 1.15
N GLU A 131 -11.78 -5.58 1.32
CA GLU A 131 -11.25 -6.88 1.71
C GLU A 131 -11.77 -7.31 3.09
N VAL A 132 -11.77 -6.40 4.07
CA VAL A 132 -12.34 -6.64 5.41
C VAL A 132 -13.85 -6.94 5.32
N GLN A 133 -14.60 -6.19 4.51
CA GLN A 133 -16.03 -6.45 4.30
C GLN A 133 -16.28 -7.81 3.65
N ASN A 134 -15.48 -8.17 2.64
CA ASN A 134 -15.60 -9.47 1.98
C ASN A 134 -15.30 -10.62 2.94
N GLN A 135 -14.24 -10.52 3.76
CA GLN A 135 -13.94 -11.53 4.78
C GLN A 135 -15.06 -11.66 5.80
N ALA A 136 -15.64 -10.54 6.25
CA ALA A 136 -16.78 -10.55 7.17
C ALA A 136 -18.03 -11.19 6.55
N LEU A 137 -18.28 -10.95 5.26
CA LEU A 137 -19.39 -11.58 4.53
C LEU A 137 -19.16 -13.07 4.33
N GLN A 138 -17.93 -13.49 3.99
CA GLN A 138 -17.56 -14.91 3.88
C GLN A 138 -17.77 -15.63 5.22
N ALA A 139 -17.27 -15.06 6.33
CA ALA A 139 -17.47 -15.64 7.66
C ALA A 139 -18.96 -15.76 8.04
N LYS A 140 -19.79 -14.77 7.68
CA LYS A 140 -21.25 -14.86 7.88
C LYS A 140 -21.89 -15.95 7.04
N LEU A 141 -21.42 -16.14 5.80
CA LEU A 141 -21.94 -17.15 4.89
C LEU A 141 -21.57 -18.55 5.37
N GLU A 142 -20.33 -18.76 5.82
CA GLU A 142 -19.88 -20.00 6.47
C GLU A 142 -20.68 -20.29 7.74
N ALA A 143 -20.88 -19.30 8.61
CA ALA A 143 -21.70 -19.46 9.82
C ALA A 143 -23.16 -19.82 9.50
N SER A 144 -23.73 -19.20 8.46
CA SER A 144 -25.08 -19.55 7.99
C SER A 144 -25.12 -20.98 7.48
N HIS A 145 -24.08 -21.45 6.79
CA HIS A 145 -24.04 -22.81 6.26
C HIS A 145 -23.92 -23.85 7.39
N ALA A 146 -23.01 -23.61 8.34
CA ALA A 146 -22.87 -24.43 9.55
C ALA A 146 -24.18 -24.49 10.35
N TYR A 147 -24.91 -23.37 10.46
CA TYR A 147 -26.22 -23.35 11.10
C TYR A 147 -27.23 -24.24 10.37
N THR A 148 -27.27 -24.18 9.03
CA THR A 148 -28.17 -25.03 8.25
C THR A 148 -27.86 -26.53 8.40
N GLU A 149 -26.58 -26.90 8.45
CA GLU A 149 -26.16 -28.29 8.71
C GLU A 149 -26.57 -28.76 10.10
N LEU A 150 -26.32 -27.94 11.14
CA LEU A 150 -26.71 -28.25 12.51
C LEU A 150 -28.23 -28.43 12.66
N LEU A 151 -29.02 -27.66 11.92
CA LEU A 151 -30.47 -27.77 11.91
C LEU A 151 -30.94 -29.10 11.30
N GLN A 152 -30.28 -29.56 10.23
CA GLN A 152 -30.54 -30.88 9.64
C GLN A 152 -30.17 -32.02 10.59
N GLU A 153 -29.00 -31.94 11.25
CA GLU A 153 -28.59 -32.92 12.25
C GLU A 153 -29.56 -32.97 13.43
N PHE A 154 -30.01 -31.81 13.91
CA PHE A 154 -30.98 -31.72 14.98
C PHE A 154 -32.33 -32.36 14.61
N GLU A 155 -32.82 -32.13 13.39
CA GLU A 155 -34.03 -32.78 12.89
C GLU A 155 -33.88 -34.31 12.80
N GLN A 156 -32.72 -34.81 12.35
CA GLN A 156 -32.43 -36.24 12.32
C GLN A 156 -32.41 -36.83 13.74
N LEU A 157 -31.73 -36.15 14.68
CA LEU A 157 -31.63 -36.58 16.07
C LEU A 157 -33.02 -36.61 16.74
N LYS A 158 -33.86 -35.61 16.46
CA LYS A 158 -35.24 -35.54 16.94
C LYS A 158 -36.06 -36.73 16.45
N LYS A 159 -35.96 -37.08 15.16
CA LYS A 159 -36.62 -38.28 14.60
C LYS A 159 -36.14 -39.56 15.27
N GLN A 160 -34.83 -39.72 15.50
CA GLN A 160 -34.28 -40.88 16.22
C GLN A 160 -34.77 -40.94 17.67
N PHE A 161 -34.84 -39.80 18.35
CA PHE A 161 -35.37 -39.71 19.71
C PHE A 161 -36.84 -40.13 19.78
N GLU A 162 -37.68 -39.64 18.88
CA GLU A 162 -39.10 -40.04 18.81
C GLU A 162 -39.26 -41.55 18.53
N GLN A 163 -38.41 -42.13 17.67
CA GLN A 163 -38.41 -43.57 17.41
C GLN A 163 -38.03 -44.38 18.66
N THR A 164 -36.98 -43.96 19.39
CA THR A 164 -36.57 -44.63 20.63
C THR A 164 -37.61 -44.48 21.73
N GLN A 165 -38.29 -43.34 21.83
CA GLN A 165 -39.39 -43.15 22.77
C GLN A 165 -40.57 -44.10 22.47
N LYS A 166 -41.00 -44.19 21.20
CA LYS A 166 -42.02 -45.16 20.75
C LYS A 166 -41.60 -46.61 21.04
N ALA A 167 -40.32 -46.94 20.84
CA ALA A 167 -39.79 -48.27 21.15
C ALA A 167 -39.84 -48.56 22.66
N ARG A 168 -39.48 -47.60 23.51
CA ARG A 168 -39.59 -47.70 24.97
C ARG A 168 -41.04 -47.90 25.42
N GLU A 169 -41.99 -47.15 24.87
CA GLU A 169 -43.41 -47.31 25.18
C GLU A 169 -43.94 -48.69 24.80
N LYS A 170 -43.56 -49.21 23.62
CA LYS A 170 -43.92 -50.57 23.20
C LYS A 170 -43.34 -51.62 24.13
N LEU A 171 -42.06 -51.50 24.50
CA LEU A 171 -41.41 -52.41 25.45
C LEU A 171 -42.09 -52.35 26.83
N ALA A 172 -42.46 -51.17 27.32
CA ALA A 172 -43.19 -51.01 28.57
C ALA A 172 -44.54 -51.74 28.55
N LYS A 173 -45.33 -51.56 27.49
CA LYS A 173 -46.62 -52.28 27.30
C LYS A 173 -46.42 -53.80 27.22
N ASN A 174 -45.42 -54.26 26.48
CA ASN A 174 -45.10 -55.68 26.38
C ASN A 174 -44.67 -56.28 27.73
N ASN A 175 -43.83 -55.57 28.49
CA ASN A 175 -43.41 -56.01 29.83
C ASN A 175 -44.59 -56.05 30.80
N GLN A 176 -45.52 -55.09 30.75
CA GLN A 176 -46.74 -55.12 31.55
C GLN A 176 -47.62 -56.34 31.21
N SER A 177 -47.82 -56.62 29.93
CA SER A 177 -48.55 -57.81 29.46
C SER A 177 -47.87 -59.12 29.90
N LEU A 178 -46.55 -59.21 29.77
CA LEU A 178 -45.77 -60.39 30.20
C LEU A 178 -45.84 -60.57 31.72
N GLY A 179 -45.69 -59.50 32.50
CA GLY A 179 -45.84 -59.54 33.95
C GLY A 179 -47.23 -60.03 34.37
N GLY A 180 -48.29 -59.57 33.70
CA GLY A 180 -49.65 -60.07 33.91
C GLY A 180 -49.81 -61.57 33.60
N ARG A 181 -49.24 -62.04 32.48
CA ARG A 181 -49.26 -63.48 32.13
C ARG A 181 -48.49 -64.33 33.13
N VAL A 182 -47.29 -63.90 33.51
CA VAL A 182 -46.44 -64.59 34.50
C VAL A 182 -47.15 -64.68 35.84
N ALA A 183 -47.78 -63.59 36.30
CA ALA A 183 -48.60 -63.60 37.51
C ALA A 183 -49.77 -64.59 37.42
N HIS A 184 -50.46 -64.65 36.27
CA HIS A 184 -51.57 -65.58 36.07
C HIS A 184 -51.10 -67.04 36.06
N THR A 185 -49.96 -67.34 35.44
CA THR A 185 -49.37 -68.69 35.45
C THR A 185 -48.90 -69.11 36.84
N LEU A 186 -48.30 -68.19 37.61
CA LEU A 186 -47.92 -68.43 39.00
C LEU A 186 -49.15 -68.69 39.87
N ARG A 187 -50.22 -67.93 39.67
CA ARG A 187 -51.50 -68.12 40.36
C ARG A 187 -52.10 -69.50 40.05
N PHE A 188 -52.17 -69.90 38.78
CA PHE A 188 -52.67 -71.22 38.40
C PHE A 188 -51.78 -72.35 38.91
N GLN A 189 -50.45 -72.17 38.96
CA GLN A 189 -49.54 -73.13 39.58
C GLN A 189 -49.82 -73.27 41.08
N GLN A 190 -49.98 -72.16 41.79
CA GLN A 190 -50.34 -72.15 43.21
C GLN A 190 -51.68 -72.84 43.45
N GLU A 191 -52.72 -72.50 42.68
CA GLU A 191 -54.04 -73.14 42.76
C GLU A 191 -53.96 -74.66 42.50
N ARG A 192 -53.18 -75.07 41.50
CA ARG A 192 -52.94 -76.49 41.19
C ARG A 192 -52.18 -77.20 42.32
N ASP A 193 -51.16 -76.57 42.88
CA ASP A 193 -50.35 -77.17 43.93
C ASP A 193 -51.14 -77.27 45.24
N GLN A 194 -52.00 -76.29 45.54
CA GLN A 194 -53.00 -76.37 46.62
C GLN A 194 -54.00 -77.51 46.40
N ALA A 195 -54.56 -77.65 45.19
CA ALA A 195 -55.46 -78.76 44.86
C ALA A 195 -54.76 -80.14 44.99
N ARG A 196 -53.48 -80.23 44.62
CA ARG A 196 -52.68 -81.46 44.78
C ARG A 196 -52.41 -81.79 46.25
N GLN A 197 -52.20 -80.78 47.10
CA GLN A 197 -52.07 -80.98 48.54
C GLN A 197 -53.39 -81.49 49.14
N GLN A 198 -54.51 -80.87 48.78
CA GLN A 198 -55.84 -81.33 49.21
C GLN A 198 -56.13 -82.78 48.79
N VAL A 199 -55.78 -83.17 47.55
CA VAL A 199 -55.92 -84.57 47.10
C VAL A 199 -55.03 -85.52 47.90
N LYS A 200 -53.80 -85.12 48.25
CA LYS A 200 -52.91 -85.93 49.09
C LYS A 200 -53.47 -86.12 50.50
N GLU A 201 -53.99 -85.05 51.12
CA GLU A 201 -54.64 -85.09 52.43
C GLU A 201 -55.85 -86.02 52.41
N LEU A 202 -56.76 -85.86 51.44
CA LEU A 202 -57.92 -86.74 51.25
C LEU A 202 -57.55 -88.20 51.00
N LEU A 203 -56.42 -88.47 50.32
CA LEU A 203 -55.90 -89.83 50.13
C LEU A 203 -55.32 -90.41 51.42
N GLN A 204 -54.66 -89.59 52.25
CA GLN A 204 -54.17 -90.01 53.56
C GLN A 204 -55.33 -90.29 54.52
N GLU A 205 -56.34 -89.42 54.55
CA GLU A 205 -57.58 -89.64 55.29
C GLU A 205 -58.29 -90.92 54.80
N ASN A 206 -58.42 -91.13 53.48
CA ASN A 206 -58.98 -92.37 52.95
C ASN A 206 -58.17 -93.61 53.35
N LYS A 207 -56.84 -93.52 53.41
CA LYS A 207 -55.99 -94.62 53.88
C LYS A 207 -56.16 -94.85 55.38
N ALA A 208 -56.23 -93.79 56.18
CA ALA A 208 -56.47 -93.87 57.61
C ALA A 208 -57.85 -94.50 57.90
N LEU A 209 -58.89 -94.05 57.21
CA LEU A 209 -60.24 -94.61 57.26
C LEU A 209 -60.27 -96.08 56.81
N LYS A 210 -59.51 -96.46 55.76
CA LYS A 210 -59.39 -97.88 55.36
C LYS A 210 -58.71 -98.73 56.42
N VAL A 211 -57.69 -98.22 57.10
CA VAL A 211 -57.02 -98.89 58.22
C VAL A 211 -57.95 -99.00 59.43
N GLU A 212 -58.76 -97.98 59.70
CA GLU A 212 -59.81 -98.03 60.73
C GLU A 212 -60.89 -99.07 60.38
N ILE A 213 -61.39 -99.09 59.15
CA ILE A 213 -62.35 -100.09 58.66
C ILE A 213 -61.76 -101.51 58.80
N ASP A 214 -60.49 -101.71 58.44
CA ASP A 214 -59.83 -103.01 58.60
C ASP A 214 -59.57 -103.38 60.08
N LYS A 215 -59.36 -102.41 60.97
CA LYS A 215 -59.37 -102.62 62.42
C LYS A 215 -60.74 -103.06 62.92
N TYR A 216 -61.83 -102.39 62.50
CA TYR A 216 -63.19 -102.80 62.85
C TYR A 216 -63.53 -104.19 62.29
N ARG A 217 -63.08 -104.54 61.08
CA ARG A 217 -63.21 -105.89 60.51
C ARG A 217 -62.42 -106.97 61.27
N LYS A 218 -61.29 -106.62 61.89
CA LYS A 218 -60.51 -107.54 62.74
C LYS A 218 -61.10 -107.69 64.14
N ILE A 219 -61.72 -106.64 64.69
CA ILE A 219 -62.42 -106.67 65.99
C ILE A 219 -63.69 -107.55 65.93
N LEU A 220 -64.37 -107.58 64.78
CA LEU A 220 -65.55 -108.44 64.55
C LEU A 220 -65.25 -109.95 64.39
N LYS A 221 -63.98 -110.38 64.35
CA LYS A 221 -63.60 -111.80 64.21
C LYS A 221 -63.15 -112.50 65.50
N ILE A 222 -63.20 -111.83 66.65
CA ILE A 222 -62.95 -112.45 67.94
C ILE A 222 -64.09 -112.05 68.88
N HIS A 223 -65.18 -112.83 68.88
CA HIS A 223 -65.93 -113.25 70.07
C HIS A 223 -66.87 -114.42 69.69
N PRO A 224 -66.68 -115.61 70.28
CA PRO A 224 -67.55 -116.78 70.13
C PRO A 224 -68.69 -116.76 71.16
N HIS A 225 -69.89 -117.22 70.74
CA HIS A 225 -71.11 -117.61 71.47
C HIS A 225 -72.29 -117.20 70.57
N VAL A 226 -73.08 -118.10 69.97
CA VAL A 226 -73.68 -119.37 70.39
C VAL A 226 -73.71 -120.31 69.18
#